data_AF-A0A8J6ZIE1-F1
#
_entry.id   AF-A0A8J6ZIE1-F1
#
_cell.length_a   1.000
_cell.length_b   1.000
_cell.length_c   1.000
_cell.angle_alpha   90.00
_cell.angle_beta   90.00
_cell.angle_gamma   90.00
#
_symmetry.space_group_name_H-M   'P 1'
#
loop_
_entity.id
_entity.type
_entity.pdbx_description
1 polymer ?
#
loop_
_entity_poly.entity_id
_entity_poly.type
_entity_poly.pdbx_seq_one_letter_code
_entity_poly.pdbx_strand_id
1 'polypeptide(L)' 'MNRIEDEWLHLKRDQQDGRVFEDEYELAIALIEDINHRAKQGQYQVERFMFN' A
#
# COMPACT_ATOMS: atom_id res chain seq x y z
N MET A 1 -8.04 3.84 -18.74
CA MET A 1 -7.30 3.15 -17.64
C MET A 1 -7.37 4.05 -16.43
N ASN A 2 -7.72 3.52 -15.26
CA ASN A 2 -7.92 4.33 -14.07
C ASN A 2 -6.55 4.59 -13.41
N ARG A 3 -6.22 5.84 -13.09
CA ARG A 3 -4.91 6.21 -12.51
C ARG A 3 -4.57 5.41 -11.25
N ILE A 4 -5.58 4.92 -10.53
CA ILE A 4 -5.37 4.07 -9.36
C ILE A 4 -4.72 2.72 -9.70
N GLU A 5 -4.90 2.21 -10.92
CA GLU A 5 -4.32 0.93 -11.36
C GLU A 5 -2.79 1.03 -11.45
N ASP A 6 -2.26 2.18 -11.90
CA ASP A 6 -0.83 2.46 -11.94
C ASP A 6 -0.24 2.50 -10.52
N GLU A 7 -0.97 3.09 -9.58
CA GLU A 7 -0.56 3.16 -8.17
C GLU A 7 -0.47 1.77 -7.53
N TRP A 8 -1.41 0.88 -7.84
CA TRP A 8 -1.38 -0.51 -7.39
C TRP A 8 -0.23 -1.30 -7.99
N LEU A 9 0.14 -1.03 -9.24
CA LEU A 9 1.28 -1.67 -9.89
C LEU A 9 2.59 -1.28 -9.19
N HIS A 10 2.80 0.00 -8.92
CA HIS A 10 3.98 0.50 -8.21
C HIS A 10 4.10 -0.10 -6.81
N LEU A 11 2.99 -0.16 -6.06
CA LEU A 11 3.01 -0.71 -4.71
C LEU A 11 3.43 -2.19 -4.71
N LYS A 12 2.84 -3.01 -5.57
CA LYS A 12 3.14 -4.45 -5.63
C LYS A 12 4.55 -4.76 -6.14
N ARG A 13 5.01 -4.01 -7.14
CA ARG A 13 6.27 -4.30 -7.83
C ARG A 13 7.47 -3.64 -7.17
N ASP A 14 7.35 -2.38 -6.82
CA ASP A 14 8.49 -1.56 -6.41
C ASP A 14 8.66 -1.55 -4.89
N GLN A 15 7.56 -1.68 -4.14
CA GLN A 15 7.59 -1.61 -2.66
C GLN A 15 7.58 -3.00 -2.01
N GLN A 16 6.78 -3.92 -2.55
CA GLN A 16 6.65 -5.28 -1.98
C GLN A 16 7.52 -6.34 -2.67
N ASP A 17 8.22 -6.02 -3.76
CA ASP A 17 9.11 -6.94 -4.50
C ASP A 17 8.49 -8.32 -4.79
N GLY A 18 7.18 -8.35 -5.03
CA GLY A 18 6.46 -9.62 -5.26
C GLY A 18 6.40 -10.56 -4.05
N ARG A 19 6.54 -10.03 -2.82
CA ARG A 19 6.38 -10.77 -1.57
C ARG A 19 5.04 -11.52 -1.54
N VAL A 20 5.12 -12.79 -1.12
CA VAL A 20 3.94 -13.61 -0.80
C VAL A 20 3.66 -13.46 0.69
N PHE A 21 2.39 -13.32 1.04
CA PHE A 21 1.92 -13.21 2.42
C PHE A 21 1.26 -14.52 2.85
N GLU A 22 1.42 -14.89 4.11
CA GLU A 22 0.85 -16.11 4.68
C GLU A 22 -0.68 -16.00 4.83
N ASP A 23 -1.18 -14.81 5.18
CA ASP A 23 -2.60 -14.52 5.34
C ASP A 23 -2.98 -13.08 4.95
N GLU A 24 -4.29 -12.78 4.98
CA GLU A 24 -4.81 -11.45 4.66
C GLU A 24 -4.45 -10.39 5.71
N TYR A 25 -4.18 -10.79 6.95
CA TYR A 25 -3.80 -9.87 8.01
C TYR A 25 -2.37 -9.35 7.78
N GLU A 26 -1.43 -10.23 7.46
CA GLU A 26 -0.06 -9.87 7.12
C GLU A 26 -0.02 -8.94 5.89
N LEU A 27 -0.80 -9.27 4.85
CA LEU A 27 -0.96 -8.42 3.67
C LEU A 27 -1.50 -7.02 4.06
N ALA A 28 -2.51 -6.96 4.92
CA ALA A 28 -3.11 -5.68 5.33
C ALA A 28 -2.11 -4.81 6.11
N ILE A 29 -1.31 -5.41 7.00
CA ILE A 29 -0.28 -4.69 7.75
C ILE A 29 0.80 -4.16 6.81
N ALA A 30 1.32 -4.99 5.90
CA ALA A 30 2.34 -4.56 4.93
C ALA A 30 1.85 -3.41 4.04
N LEU A 31 0.61 -3.50 3.54
CA LEU A 31 -0.01 -2.42 2.77
C LEU A 31 -0.07 -1.10 3.55
N ILE A 32 -0.46 -1.15 4.83
CA ILE A 32 -0.54 0.04 5.68
C ILE A 32 0.86 0.65 5.87
N GLU A 33 1.89 -0.17 6.08
CA GLU A 33 3.27 0.30 6.24
C GLU A 33 3.79 0.95 4.96
N ASP A 34 3.58 0.33 3.79
CA ASP A 34 4.01 0.85 2.49
C ASP A 34 3.36 2.19 2.15
N ILE A 35 2.04 2.30 2.39
CA ILE A 35 1.29 3.54 2.15
C ILE A 35 1.81 4.65 3.08
N ASN A 36 2.07 4.35 4.35
CA ASN A 36 2.65 5.30 5.30
C ASN A 36 4.08 5.70 4.92
N HIS A 37 4.92 4.77 4.48
CA HIS A 37 6.26 5.06 4.01
C HIS A 37 6.22 5.99 2.80
N ARG A 38 5.36 5.67 1.83
CA ARG A 38 5.16 6.46 0.63
C ARG A 38 4.68 7.89 0.95
N ALA A 39 3.76 8.03 1.90
CA ALA A 39 3.27 9.32 2.36
C ALA A 39 4.39 10.19 2.98
N LYS A 40 5.26 9.57 3.79
CA LYS A 40 6.44 10.25 4.36
C LYS A 40 7.39 10.76 3.26
N GLN A 41 7.67 9.92 2.24
CA GLN A 41 8.52 10.32 1.11
C GLN A 41 7.88 11.42 0.25
N GLY A 42 6.56 11.33 0.04
CA GLY A 42 5.81 12.31 -0.75
C GLY A 42 5.38 13.57 0.01
N GLN A 43 5.71 13.68 1.30
CA GLN A 43 5.33 14.81 2.17
C GLN A 43 3.82 15.07 2.24
N TYR A 44 3.01 14.02 2.20
CA TYR A 44 1.57 14.08 2.40
C TYR A 44 1.12 13.19 3.57
N GLN A 45 -0.10 13.39 4.05
CA GLN A 45 -0.70 12.57 5.10
C GLN A 45 -1.68 11.57 4.52
N VAL A 46 -1.78 10.41 5.14
CA VAL A 46 -2.70 9.34 4.80
C VAL A 46 -3.52 8.99 6.02
N GLU A 47 -4.80 8.72 5.82
CA GLU A 47 -5.74 8.34 6.88
C GLU A 47 -6.41 7.02 6.52
N ARG A 48 -6.53 6.13 7.51
CA ARG A 48 -7.26 4.88 7.38
C ARG A 48 -8.72 5.11 7.73
N PHE A 49 -9.61 4.97 6.76
CA PHE A 49 -11.04 4.95 7.00
C PHE A 49 -11.52 3.54 7.34
N MET A 50 -12.32 3.42 8.41
CA MET A 50 -13.04 2.20 8.74
C MET A 50 -14.51 2.40 8.41
N PHE A 51 -15.07 1.51 7.61
CA PHE A 51 -16.50 1.50 7.32
C PHE A 51 -17.22 0.73 8.43
N ASN A 52 -18.31 1.28 8.93
CA ASN A 52 -19.23 0.62 9.87
C ASN A 52 -20.20 -0.29 9.14
#